data_AF-A0A1A2S3G5-F1
#
_entry.id   AF-A0A1A2S3G5-F1
#
_cell.length_a   1.000
_cell.length_b   1.000
_cell.length_c   1.000
_cell.angle_alpha   90.00
_cell.angle_beta   90.00
_cell.angle_gamma   90.00
#
_symmetry.space_group_name_H-M   'P 1'
#
loop_
_entity.id
_entity.type
_entity.pdbx_description
1 polymer ?
#
loop_
_entity_poly.entity_id
_entity_poly.type
_entity_poly.pdbx_seq_one_letter_code
_entity_poly.pdbx_strand_id
1 'polypeptide(L)'
;MDRPGAVDRLRAAVEAFVKTHLATVEQWCVALSGGPDSLALTAVAAQLRPTTAVIVDHGLQPDSAIVAEAARAQAIALGCVAAQVVRVQVGNQGGPEAAARAARYAALSAYHSGPVLLGHTLDDQAETVLLGLGRGSGVRSIAGMRPYDPPWCRPLLEVRRAVTHAACAELGLTPWQDPHNTDRRFTRTRLRTEVLPLLEDALGGGVAEALARTATSLREDSELIDTLAARALPEAKADSGLRVQALATLDAPVRRRVIRAWLLAGGATNLTDKQIRGVDALVTGWHGQGGVAVGSSLPDERLFAGRRDGVLTLWREPVGKPIR
;
A
#
# COMPACT_ATOMS: atom_id res chain seq x y z
N MET A 1 -36.45 -7.46 -11.93
CA MET A 1 -35.65 -7.46 -10.68
C MET A 1 -34.90 -6.15 -10.65
N ASP A 2 -35.29 -5.24 -9.75
CA ASP A 2 -34.60 -3.97 -9.58
C ASP A 2 -33.14 -4.24 -9.24
N ARG A 3 -32.23 -3.51 -9.89
CA ARG A 3 -30.80 -3.58 -9.55
C ARG A 3 -30.66 -3.08 -8.11
N PRO A 4 -29.92 -3.80 -7.23
CA PRO A 4 -29.72 -3.37 -5.85
C PRO A 4 -29.12 -1.96 -5.80
N GLY A 5 -29.54 -1.19 -4.80
CA GLY A 5 -29.10 0.19 -4.58
C GLY A 5 -27.58 0.32 -4.46
N ALA A 6 -27.06 1.53 -4.54
CA ALA A 6 -25.62 1.75 -4.34
C ALA A 6 -25.22 1.41 -2.90
N VAL A 7 -26.07 1.76 -1.93
CA VAL A 7 -25.87 1.43 -0.51
C VAL A 7 -25.83 -0.09 -0.28
N ASP A 8 -26.76 -0.84 -0.88
CA ASP A 8 -26.81 -2.31 -0.75
C ASP A 8 -25.57 -2.98 -1.30
N ARG A 9 -25.04 -2.48 -2.43
CA ARG A 9 -23.78 -2.99 -3.00
C ARG A 9 -22.59 -2.75 -2.08
N LEU A 10 -22.52 -1.57 -1.45
CA LEU A 10 -21.48 -1.29 -0.46
C LEU A 10 -21.63 -2.18 0.78
N ARG A 11 -22.85 -2.35 1.29
CA ARG A 11 -23.15 -3.25 2.42
C ARG A 11 -22.69 -4.68 2.13
N ALA A 12 -23.08 -5.23 0.99
CA ALA A 12 -22.68 -6.57 0.58
C ALA A 12 -21.15 -6.72 0.49
N ALA A 13 -20.44 -5.71 -0.05
CA ALA A 13 -18.98 -5.72 -0.12
C ALA A 13 -18.32 -5.72 1.27
N VAL A 14 -18.81 -4.87 2.19
CA VAL A 14 -18.29 -4.82 3.57
C VAL A 14 -18.61 -6.10 4.32
N GLU A 15 -19.82 -6.64 4.21
CA GLU A 15 -20.21 -7.91 4.85
C GLU A 15 -19.38 -9.10 4.33
N ALA A 16 -19.16 -9.19 3.02
CA ALA A 16 -18.30 -10.21 2.42
C ALA A 16 -16.86 -10.10 2.95
N PHE A 17 -16.32 -8.89 3.01
CA PHE A 17 -14.99 -8.65 3.58
C PHE A 17 -14.92 -9.07 5.05
N VAL A 18 -15.93 -8.70 5.85
CA VAL A 18 -16.00 -9.03 7.27
C VAL A 18 -16.07 -10.54 7.48
N LYS A 19 -16.88 -11.25 6.70
CA LYS A 19 -16.99 -12.71 6.76
C LYS A 19 -15.64 -13.39 6.51
N THR A 20 -14.87 -12.89 5.55
CA THR A 20 -13.59 -13.49 5.15
C THR A 20 -12.44 -13.14 6.10
N HIS A 21 -12.36 -11.89 6.57
CA HIS A 21 -11.17 -11.40 7.26
C HIS A 21 -11.40 -11.01 8.72
N LEU A 22 -12.61 -10.63 9.11
CA LEU A 22 -12.90 -10.00 10.40
C LEU A 22 -14.04 -10.70 11.15
N ALA A 23 -14.24 -12.01 10.94
CA ALA A 23 -15.39 -12.74 11.48
C ALA A 23 -15.56 -12.59 13.00
N THR A 24 -14.44 -12.61 13.75
CA THR A 24 -14.40 -12.54 15.21
C THR A 24 -14.21 -11.13 15.77
N VAL A 25 -14.18 -10.09 14.93
CA VAL A 25 -13.90 -8.71 15.37
C VAL A 25 -15.19 -8.03 15.81
N GLU A 26 -15.30 -7.56 17.04
CA GLU A 26 -16.56 -6.98 17.52
C GLU A 26 -16.72 -5.48 17.22
N GLN A 27 -15.61 -4.77 16.98
CA GLN A 27 -15.56 -3.33 16.71
C GLN A 27 -14.38 -2.99 15.79
N TRP A 28 -14.47 -1.85 15.11
CA TRP A 28 -13.39 -1.38 14.23
C TRP A 28 -13.29 0.14 14.18
N CYS A 29 -12.23 0.62 13.56
CA CYS A 29 -12.04 2.01 13.18
C CYS A 29 -12.31 2.22 11.68
N VAL A 30 -12.74 3.42 11.30
CA VAL A 30 -12.76 3.87 9.91
C VAL A 30 -11.91 5.14 9.75
N ALA A 31 -11.05 5.15 8.73
CA ALA A 31 -10.24 6.32 8.40
C ALA A 31 -11.05 7.30 7.55
N LEU A 32 -11.74 8.23 8.22
CA LEU A 32 -12.66 9.16 7.59
C LEU A 32 -11.94 10.44 7.13
N SER A 33 -11.94 10.71 5.83
CA SER A 33 -11.36 11.94 5.26
C SER A 33 -12.39 13.03 4.98
N GLY A 34 -13.68 12.73 5.10
CA GLY A 34 -14.77 13.62 4.67
C GLY A 34 -15.07 13.55 3.17
N GLY A 35 -14.22 12.91 2.36
CA GLY A 35 -14.49 12.63 0.95
C GLY A 35 -15.52 11.50 0.75
N PRO A 36 -16.06 11.36 -0.49
CA PRO A 36 -17.20 10.49 -0.81
C PRO A 36 -16.94 9.03 -0.47
N ASP A 37 -15.79 8.48 -0.87
CA ASP A 37 -15.47 7.07 -0.63
C ASP A 37 -15.40 6.73 0.87
N SER A 38 -14.77 7.60 1.66
CA SER A 38 -14.67 7.41 3.11
C SER A 38 -15.97 7.65 3.86
N LEU A 39 -16.83 8.56 3.38
CA LEU A 39 -18.16 8.79 3.96
C LEU A 39 -19.11 7.63 3.66
N ALA A 40 -19.16 7.18 2.40
CA ALA A 40 -19.99 6.05 2.00
C ALA A 40 -19.59 4.76 2.75
N LEU A 41 -18.28 4.52 2.91
CA LEU A 41 -17.78 3.42 3.74
C LEU A 41 -18.22 3.56 5.20
N THR A 42 -18.05 4.75 5.79
CA THR A 42 -18.46 5.03 7.18
C THR A 42 -19.95 4.77 7.38
N ALA A 43 -20.79 5.24 6.45
CA ALA A 43 -22.24 5.11 6.52
C ALA A 43 -22.72 3.65 6.56
N VAL A 44 -22.03 2.76 5.85
CA VAL A 44 -22.33 1.32 5.88
C VAL A 44 -21.71 0.65 7.10
N ALA A 45 -20.43 0.93 7.38
CA ALA A 45 -19.68 0.28 8.45
C ALA A 45 -20.30 0.53 9.83
N ALA A 46 -20.75 1.75 10.11
CA ALA A 46 -21.39 2.14 11.37
C ALA A 46 -22.68 1.37 11.66
N GLN A 47 -23.36 0.88 10.62
CA GLN A 47 -24.61 0.12 10.74
C GLN A 47 -24.37 -1.38 10.97
N LEU A 48 -23.15 -1.87 10.73
CA LEU A 48 -22.81 -3.29 10.84
C LEU A 48 -22.22 -3.62 12.21
N ARG A 49 -21.32 -2.77 12.73
CA ARG A 49 -20.66 -2.95 14.03
C ARG A 49 -20.30 -1.61 14.66
N PRO A 50 -20.09 -1.56 15.99
CA PRO A 50 -19.52 -0.39 16.66
C PRO A 50 -18.29 0.13 15.92
N THR A 51 -18.40 1.38 15.46
CA THR A 51 -17.40 2.02 14.59
C THR A 51 -16.89 3.30 15.22
N THR A 52 -15.56 3.41 15.35
CA THR A 52 -14.88 4.66 15.72
C THR A 52 -14.32 5.34 14.46
N ALA A 53 -14.74 6.57 14.18
CA ALA A 53 -14.17 7.34 13.07
C ALA A 53 -12.88 8.05 13.51
N VAL A 54 -11.83 7.93 12.70
CA VAL A 54 -10.56 8.64 12.89
C VAL A 54 -10.35 9.59 11.72
N ILE A 55 -10.39 10.88 12.00
CA ILE A 55 -10.23 11.96 11.04
C ILE A 55 -8.82 12.53 11.22
N VAL A 56 -8.02 12.55 10.16
CA VAL A 56 -6.67 13.13 10.20
C VAL A 56 -6.70 14.53 9.57
N ASP A 57 -6.47 15.55 10.38
CA ASP A 57 -6.28 16.93 9.94
C ASP A 57 -4.80 17.18 9.62
N HIS A 58 -4.48 17.32 8.33
CA HIS A 58 -3.12 17.57 7.87
C HIS A 58 -2.65 19.02 8.06
N GLY A 59 -3.54 19.96 8.36
CA GLY A 59 -3.19 21.38 8.49
C GLY A 59 -2.68 22.04 7.19
N LEU A 60 -2.93 21.43 6.02
CA LEU A 60 -2.41 21.90 4.73
C LEU A 60 -3.25 23.04 4.11
N GLN A 61 -4.48 23.23 4.58
CA GLN A 61 -5.39 24.27 4.10
C GLN A 61 -5.85 25.13 5.29
N PRO A 62 -6.10 26.44 5.13
CA PRO A 62 -6.55 27.31 6.21
C PRO A 62 -7.80 26.78 6.94
N ASP A 63 -8.75 26.20 6.20
CA ASP A 63 -10.03 25.72 6.73
C ASP A 63 -10.03 24.22 7.07
N SER A 64 -8.86 23.59 7.14
CA SER A 64 -8.76 22.13 7.36
C SER A 64 -9.40 21.68 8.68
N ALA A 65 -9.35 22.52 9.71
CA ALA A 65 -9.98 22.26 11.00
C ALA A 65 -11.52 22.23 10.90
N ILE A 66 -12.11 23.13 10.11
CA ILE A 66 -13.57 23.19 9.87
C ILE A 66 -14.01 21.93 9.12
N VAL A 67 -13.26 21.54 8.09
CA VAL A 67 -13.51 20.31 7.32
C VAL A 67 -13.44 19.07 8.22
N ALA A 68 -12.41 18.99 9.06
CA ALA A 68 -12.23 17.85 9.96
C ALA A 68 -13.38 17.74 10.98
N GLU A 69 -13.81 18.87 11.54
CA GLU A 69 -14.94 18.89 12.49
C GLU A 69 -16.27 18.56 11.80
N ALA A 70 -16.49 19.05 10.57
CA ALA A 70 -17.66 18.67 9.78
C ALA A 70 -17.69 17.15 9.50
N ALA A 71 -16.55 16.55 9.17
CA ALA A 71 -16.44 15.10 9.00
C ALA A 71 -16.71 14.35 10.31
N ARG A 72 -16.22 14.86 11.45
CA ARG A 72 -16.53 14.32 12.79
C ARG A 72 -18.02 14.33 13.08
N ALA A 73 -18.70 15.45 12.82
CA ALA A 73 -20.14 15.59 13.01
C ALA A 73 -20.94 14.63 12.11
N GLN A 74 -20.55 14.51 10.84
CA GLN A 74 -21.16 13.53 9.92
C GLN A 74 -20.97 12.09 10.40
N ALA A 75 -19.80 11.72 10.93
CA ALA A 75 -19.55 10.38 11.46
C ALA A 75 -20.51 10.01 12.60
N ILE A 76 -20.71 10.92 13.55
CA ILE A 76 -21.65 10.71 14.66
C ILE A 76 -23.09 10.58 14.13
N ALA A 77 -23.49 11.45 13.21
CA ALA A 77 -24.82 11.38 12.59
C ALA A 77 -25.08 10.07 11.82
N LEU A 78 -24.02 9.47 11.25
CA LEU A 78 -24.05 8.17 10.56
C LEU A 78 -24.10 6.95 11.51
N GLY A 79 -23.99 7.17 12.82
CA GLY A 79 -24.05 6.11 13.84
C GLY A 79 -22.71 5.61 14.37
N CYS A 80 -21.61 6.32 14.12
CA CYS A 80 -20.34 6.00 14.79
C CYS A 80 -20.47 6.19 16.31
N VAL A 81 -19.98 5.22 17.09
CA VAL A 81 -20.01 5.27 18.56
C VAL A 81 -19.04 6.30 19.12
N ALA A 82 -18.00 6.63 18.34
CA ALA A 82 -17.04 7.68 18.64
C ALA A 82 -16.47 8.26 17.33
N ALA A 83 -16.03 9.51 17.38
CA ALA A 83 -15.32 10.16 16.28
C ALA A 83 -14.25 11.09 16.84
N GLN A 84 -13.01 10.91 16.38
CA GLN A 84 -11.84 11.66 16.85
C GLN A 84 -11.15 12.40 15.69
N VAL A 85 -10.79 13.65 15.93
CA VAL A 85 -9.97 14.46 15.03
C VAL A 85 -8.54 14.47 15.56
N VAL A 86 -7.60 14.04 14.74
CA VAL A 86 -6.18 13.98 15.03
C VAL A 86 -5.45 14.93 14.10
N ARG A 87 -4.91 16.01 14.66
CA ARG A 87 -4.09 16.96 13.91
C ARG A 87 -2.65 16.44 13.80
N VAL A 88 -2.09 16.48 12.59
CA VAL A 88 -0.73 16.00 12.32
C VAL A 88 0.13 17.09 11.69
N GLN A 89 1.44 16.95 11.86
CA GLN A 89 2.42 17.71 11.10
C GLN A 89 2.89 16.90 9.90
N VAL A 90 2.78 17.48 8.71
CA VAL A 90 3.24 16.87 7.46
C VAL A 90 4.71 17.23 7.25
N GLY A 91 5.57 16.23 7.10
CA GLY A 91 6.99 16.43 6.80
C GLY A 91 7.25 16.81 5.33
N ASN A 92 8.52 16.90 4.95
CA ASN A 92 8.94 17.29 3.59
C ASN A 92 9.51 16.12 2.75
N GLN A 93 9.58 14.91 3.32
CA GLN A 93 10.24 13.77 2.70
C GLN A 93 9.36 13.11 1.62
N GLY A 94 9.95 12.85 0.45
CA GLY A 94 9.28 12.14 -0.65
C GLY A 94 8.22 12.94 -1.42
N GLY A 95 8.14 14.25 -1.18
CA GLY A 95 7.16 15.15 -1.79
C GLY A 95 5.85 15.25 -0.98
N PRO A 96 4.99 16.26 -1.28
CA PRO A 96 3.84 16.60 -0.45
C PRO A 96 2.85 15.45 -0.25
N GLU A 97 2.53 14.70 -1.31
CA GLU A 97 1.57 13.59 -1.26
C GLU A 97 2.11 12.40 -0.43
N ALA A 98 3.39 12.06 -0.60
CA ALA A 98 4.01 10.96 0.14
C ALA A 98 4.13 11.31 1.62
N ALA A 99 4.52 12.54 1.94
CA ALA A 99 4.62 13.01 3.32
C ALA A 99 3.25 13.06 4.02
N ALA A 100 2.22 13.59 3.34
CA ALA A 100 0.85 13.62 3.88
C ALA A 100 0.32 12.20 4.12
N ARG A 101 0.56 11.27 3.18
CA ARG A 101 0.20 9.87 3.34
C ARG A 101 0.94 9.22 4.52
N ALA A 102 2.24 9.46 4.67
CA ALA A 102 3.03 8.93 5.80
C ALA A 102 2.49 9.45 7.14
N ALA A 103 2.23 10.76 7.26
CA ALA A 103 1.63 11.35 8.45
C ALA A 103 0.24 10.78 8.75
N ARG A 104 -0.59 10.53 7.72
CA ARG A 104 -1.91 9.90 7.88
C ARG A 104 -1.79 8.51 8.47
N TYR A 105 -0.94 7.65 7.90
CA TYR A 105 -0.79 6.28 8.38
C TYR A 105 -0.16 6.23 9.77
N ALA A 106 0.78 7.12 10.09
CA ALA A 106 1.35 7.24 11.43
C ALA A 106 0.28 7.59 12.48
N ALA A 107 -0.58 8.58 12.19
CA ALA A 107 -1.70 8.92 13.06
C ALA A 107 -2.71 7.77 13.18
N LEU A 108 -3.15 7.17 12.08
CA LEU A 108 -4.06 6.04 12.14
C LEU A 108 -3.47 4.88 12.96
N SER A 109 -2.17 4.61 12.83
CA SER A 109 -1.47 3.57 13.59
C SER A 109 -1.35 3.89 15.08
N ALA A 110 -1.32 5.17 15.47
CA ALA A 110 -1.23 5.57 16.88
C ALA A 110 -2.60 5.60 17.57
N TYR A 111 -3.68 5.83 16.83
CA TYR A 111 -5.00 6.14 17.38
C TYR A 111 -6.08 5.10 17.06
N HIS A 112 -5.76 4.01 16.36
CA HIS A 112 -6.74 2.96 16.09
C HIS A 112 -7.00 2.05 17.29
N SER A 113 -8.25 1.61 17.43
CA SER A 113 -8.63 0.43 18.21
C SER A 113 -9.12 -0.65 17.24
N GLY A 114 -8.39 -1.76 17.16
CA GLY A 114 -8.72 -2.87 16.26
C GLY A 114 -8.45 -2.56 14.77
N PRO A 115 -9.15 -3.23 13.84
CA PRO A 115 -8.95 -3.05 12.40
C PRO A 115 -9.30 -1.64 11.91
N VAL A 116 -8.63 -1.16 10.87
CA VAL A 116 -8.83 0.16 10.27
C VAL A 116 -9.37 0.02 8.85
N LEU A 117 -10.63 0.35 8.66
CA LEU A 117 -11.31 0.39 7.36
C LEU A 117 -10.90 1.65 6.58
N LEU A 118 -10.47 1.47 5.34
CA LEU A 118 -10.02 2.50 4.42
C LEU A 118 -10.90 2.48 3.17
N GLY A 119 -11.41 3.65 2.77
CA GLY A 119 -12.26 3.84 1.59
C GLY A 119 -11.51 3.81 0.26
N HIS A 120 -10.58 2.86 0.07
CA HIS A 120 -9.96 2.65 -1.24
C HIS A 120 -10.88 1.79 -2.11
N THR A 121 -11.05 2.24 -3.35
CA THR A 121 -11.93 1.67 -4.38
C THR A 121 -11.14 0.91 -5.44
N LEU A 122 -11.86 0.27 -6.36
CA LEU A 122 -11.29 -0.36 -7.56
C LEU A 122 -10.56 0.65 -8.46
N ASP A 123 -11.06 1.88 -8.54
CA ASP A 123 -10.40 2.94 -9.30
C ASP A 123 -9.05 3.32 -8.67
N ASP A 124 -8.94 3.33 -7.33
CA ASP A 124 -7.66 3.56 -6.64
C ASP A 124 -6.65 2.43 -6.89
N GLN A 125 -7.13 1.19 -7.12
CA GLN A 125 -6.29 0.08 -7.55
C GLN A 125 -5.71 0.33 -8.93
N ALA A 126 -6.57 0.67 -9.89
CA ALA A 126 -6.15 0.96 -11.26
C ALA A 126 -5.12 2.09 -11.29
N GLU A 127 -5.37 3.18 -10.55
CA GLU A 127 -4.41 4.29 -10.40
C GLU A 127 -3.07 3.80 -9.82
N THR A 128 -3.10 2.96 -8.79
CA THR A 128 -1.90 2.41 -8.14
C THR A 128 -1.09 1.53 -9.11
N VAL A 129 -1.76 0.69 -9.90
CA VAL A 129 -1.14 -0.18 -10.90
C VAL A 129 -0.47 0.66 -12.00
N LEU A 130 -1.16 1.67 -12.53
CA LEU A 130 -0.61 2.56 -13.55
C LEU A 130 0.61 3.35 -13.05
N LEU A 131 0.57 3.84 -11.80
CA LEU A 131 1.74 4.47 -11.17
C LEU A 131 2.91 3.49 -11.03
N GLY A 132 2.63 2.23 -10.68
CA GLY A 132 3.63 1.17 -10.58
C GLY A 132 4.30 0.89 -11.92
N LEU A 133 3.49 0.75 -12.98
CA LEU A 133 3.95 0.54 -14.36
C LEU A 133 4.86 1.68 -14.82
N GLY A 134 4.43 2.94 -14.64
CA GLY A 134 5.19 4.11 -15.07
C GLY A 134 6.55 4.27 -14.37
N ARG A 135 6.72 3.69 -13.17
CA ARG A 135 7.98 3.75 -12.41
C ARG A 135 8.92 2.57 -12.68
N GLY A 136 8.49 1.56 -13.44
CA GLY A 136 9.31 0.35 -13.70
C GLY A 136 9.69 -0.42 -12.43
N SER A 137 8.90 -0.35 -11.37
CA SER A 137 9.27 -0.81 -10.02
C SER A 137 9.06 -2.33 -9.78
N GLY A 138 8.98 -3.11 -10.87
CA GLY A 138 8.84 -4.56 -10.85
C GLY A 138 7.45 -5.06 -10.45
N VAL A 139 7.28 -6.39 -10.46
CA VAL A 139 5.98 -7.08 -10.24
C VAL A 139 5.29 -6.64 -8.95
N ARG A 140 6.04 -6.41 -7.87
CA ARG A 140 5.48 -5.97 -6.58
C ARG A 140 4.81 -4.59 -6.65
N SER A 141 5.28 -3.69 -7.52
CA SER A 141 4.71 -2.35 -7.66
C SER A 141 3.38 -2.33 -8.42
N ILE A 142 3.13 -3.35 -9.23
CA ILE A 142 1.91 -3.50 -10.05
C ILE A 142 0.94 -4.55 -9.49
N ALA A 143 1.30 -5.21 -8.38
CA ALA A 143 0.43 -6.13 -7.63
C ALA A 143 -0.69 -5.41 -6.85
N GLY A 144 -0.78 -4.08 -6.96
CA GLY A 144 -1.83 -3.27 -6.36
C GLY A 144 -1.78 -3.24 -4.82
N MET A 145 -2.83 -2.70 -4.21
CA MET A 145 -3.01 -2.76 -2.76
C MET A 145 -3.65 -4.09 -2.35
N ARG A 146 -3.29 -4.59 -1.16
CA ARG A 146 -3.93 -5.75 -0.56
C ARG A 146 -5.31 -5.40 0.02
N PRO A 147 -6.35 -6.23 -0.17
CA PRO A 147 -7.62 -6.07 0.55
C PRO A 147 -7.45 -6.09 2.07
N TYR A 148 -6.62 -7.01 2.56
CA TYR A 148 -6.33 -7.16 3.97
C TYR A 148 -4.82 -7.18 4.20
N ASP A 149 -4.35 -6.23 5.00
CA ASP A 149 -2.95 -6.08 5.42
C ASP A 149 -2.97 -5.53 6.85
N PRO A 150 -3.17 -6.38 7.88
CA PRO A 150 -3.47 -5.95 9.24
C PRO A 150 -2.54 -4.84 9.75
N PRO A 151 -3.09 -3.78 10.39
CA PRO A 151 -4.50 -3.58 10.73
C PRO A 151 -5.37 -3.01 9.59
N TRP A 152 -4.80 -2.79 8.40
CA TRP A 152 -5.43 -2.08 7.29
C TRP A 152 -6.41 -2.96 6.52
N CYS A 153 -7.65 -2.50 6.42
CA CYS A 153 -8.76 -3.20 5.77
C CYS A 153 -9.33 -2.33 4.64
N ARG A 154 -9.46 -2.88 3.43
CA ARG A 154 -9.93 -2.14 2.25
C ARG A 154 -11.11 -2.90 1.61
N PRO A 155 -12.30 -2.89 2.24
CA PRO A 155 -13.44 -3.69 1.78
C PRO A 155 -13.99 -3.27 0.41
N LEU A 156 -13.68 -2.06 -0.04
CA LEU A 156 -14.22 -1.49 -1.28
C LEU A 156 -13.29 -1.64 -2.50
N LEU A 157 -12.18 -2.39 -2.39
CA LEU A 157 -11.22 -2.52 -3.49
C LEU A 157 -11.77 -3.13 -4.78
N GLU A 158 -12.87 -3.85 -4.70
CA GLU A 158 -13.56 -4.44 -5.86
C GLU A 158 -14.78 -3.61 -6.29
N VAL A 159 -15.03 -2.49 -5.61
CA VAL A 159 -16.16 -1.59 -5.86
C VAL A 159 -15.68 -0.36 -6.62
N ARG A 160 -16.37 -0.01 -7.70
CA ARG A 160 -16.11 1.22 -8.46
C ARG A 160 -16.42 2.47 -7.64
N ARG A 161 -15.61 3.53 -7.81
CA ARG A 161 -15.83 4.87 -7.22
C ARG A 161 -17.20 5.47 -7.57
N ALA A 162 -17.76 5.12 -8.72
CA ALA A 162 -19.12 5.55 -9.06
C ALA A 162 -20.18 5.05 -8.05
N VAL A 163 -19.96 3.88 -7.43
CA VAL A 163 -20.91 3.30 -6.46
C VAL A 163 -20.85 4.03 -5.13
N THR A 164 -19.66 4.40 -4.64
CA THR A 164 -19.52 5.20 -3.41
C THR A 164 -20.14 6.58 -3.57
N HIS A 165 -19.93 7.24 -4.71
CA HIS A 165 -20.58 8.50 -5.03
C HIS A 165 -22.11 8.38 -5.11
N ALA A 166 -22.62 7.33 -5.78
CA ALA A 166 -24.05 7.08 -5.86
C ALA A 166 -24.65 6.79 -4.48
N ALA A 167 -23.94 6.08 -3.60
CA ALA A 167 -24.38 5.82 -2.23
C ALA A 167 -24.43 7.10 -1.39
N CYS A 168 -23.47 8.03 -1.56
CA CYS A 168 -23.56 9.34 -0.92
C CYS A 168 -24.82 10.10 -1.38
N ALA A 169 -25.13 10.09 -2.68
CA ALA A 169 -26.33 10.73 -3.21
C ALA A 169 -27.62 10.07 -2.70
N GLU A 170 -27.68 8.73 -2.68
CA GLU A 170 -28.80 7.93 -2.17
C GLU A 170 -29.10 8.22 -0.69
N LEU A 171 -28.05 8.43 0.11
CA LEU A 171 -28.15 8.75 1.54
C LEU A 171 -28.28 10.25 1.85
N GLY A 172 -28.29 11.13 0.84
CA GLY A 172 -28.31 12.58 1.03
C GLY A 172 -27.07 13.14 1.75
N LEU A 173 -25.94 12.45 1.68
CA LEU A 173 -24.68 12.89 2.29
C LEU A 173 -24.06 14.02 1.46
N THR A 174 -23.37 14.93 2.14
CA THR A 174 -22.63 16.03 1.51
C THR A 174 -21.13 15.82 1.74
N PRO A 175 -20.42 15.14 0.81
CA PRO A 175 -18.99 14.96 0.91
C PRO A 175 -18.23 16.27 0.75
N TRP A 176 -17.14 16.40 1.50
CA TRP A 176 -16.17 17.44 1.23
C TRP A 176 -15.47 17.18 -0.10
N GLN A 177 -15.43 18.21 -0.94
CA GLN A 177 -14.69 18.20 -2.20
C GLN A 177 -13.34 18.89 -1.98
N ASP A 178 -12.29 18.10 -1.71
CA ASP A 178 -10.93 18.64 -1.57
C ASP A 178 -10.49 19.35 -2.86
N PRO A 179 -10.12 20.64 -2.82
CA PRO A 179 -9.58 21.36 -3.97
C PRO A 179 -8.34 20.69 -4.59
N HIS A 180 -7.52 19.98 -3.80
CA HIS A 180 -6.36 19.27 -4.33
C HIS A 180 -6.74 18.05 -5.18
N ASN A 181 -7.93 17.50 -5.01
CA ASN A 181 -8.40 16.38 -5.82
C ASN A 181 -8.65 16.77 -7.29
N THR A 182 -8.78 18.06 -7.60
CA THR A 182 -8.97 18.53 -8.99
C THR A 182 -7.71 19.17 -9.58
N ASP A 183 -6.64 19.28 -8.79
CA ASP A 183 -5.40 19.90 -9.23
C ASP A 183 -4.56 18.95 -10.11
N ARG A 184 -4.41 19.33 -11.38
CA ARG A 184 -3.68 18.59 -12.42
C ARG A 184 -2.18 18.48 -12.15
N ARG A 185 -1.62 19.25 -11.21
CA ARG A 185 -0.21 19.10 -10.80
C ARG A 185 0.07 17.76 -10.13
N PHE A 186 -0.94 17.10 -9.56
CA PHE A 186 -0.79 15.79 -8.94
C PHE A 186 -0.98 14.66 -9.95
N THR A 187 -0.02 13.74 -10.01
CA THR A 187 -0.03 12.61 -10.96
C THR A 187 -1.27 11.74 -10.82
N ARG A 188 -1.72 11.47 -9.58
CA ARG A 188 -2.96 10.71 -9.34
C ARG A 188 -4.18 11.39 -9.95
N THR A 189 -4.30 12.72 -9.79
CA THR A 189 -5.40 13.48 -10.40
C THR A 189 -5.41 13.29 -11.91
N ARG A 190 -4.26 13.45 -12.58
CA ARG A 190 -4.17 13.23 -14.03
C ARG A 190 -4.50 11.81 -14.46
N LEU A 191 -4.06 10.80 -13.70
CA LEU A 191 -4.42 9.41 -13.99
C LEU A 191 -5.92 9.21 -13.96
N ARG A 192 -6.58 9.78 -12.95
CA ARG A 192 -8.03 9.68 -12.76
C ARG A 192 -8.83 10.46 -13.79
N THR A 193 -8.44 11.69 -14.12
CA THR A 193 -9.26 12.60 -14.93
C THR A 193 -8.92 12.58 -16.42
N GLU A 194 -7.74 12.09 -16.80
CA GLU A 194 -7.27 12.11 -18.19
C GLU A 194 -6.95 10.70 -18.69
N VAL A 195 -6.05 9.97 -18.00
CA VAL A 195 -5.48 8.72 -18.52
C VAL A 195 -6.47 7.56 -18.48
N LEU A 196 -7.10 7.31 -17.32
CA LEU A 196 -8.08 6.23 -17.20
C LEU A 196 -9.28 6.44 -18.15
N PRO A 197 -9.90 7.63 -18.23
CA PRO A 197 -10.96 7.88 -19.22
C PRO A 197 -10.52 7.64 -20.66
N LEU A 198 -9.31 8.08 -21.03
CA LEU A 198 -8.78 7.85 -22.38
C LEU A 198 -8.56 6.36 -22.67
N LEU A 199 -8.07 5.59 -21.69
CA LEU A 199 -7.91 4.14 -21.84
C LEU A 199 -9.27 3.44 -21.95
N GLU A 200 -10.25 3.83 -21.12
CA GLU A 200 -11.61 3.29 -21.16
C GLU A 200 -12.24 3.53 -22.55
N ASP A 201 -12.10 4.73 -23.11
CA ASP A 201 -12.56 5.06 -24.46
C ASP A 201 -11.83 4.24 -25.54
N ALA A 202 -10.49 4.23 -25.52
CA ALA A 202 -9.68 3.57 -26.53
C ALA A 202 -9.82 2.04 -26.54
N LEU A 203 -10.13 1.43 -25.40
CA LEU A 203 -10.19 -0.04 -25.23
C LEU A 203 -11.61 -0.59 -25.12
N GLY A 204 -12.65 0.25 -25.21
CA GLY A 204 -14.05 -0.18 -25.18
C GLY A 204 -14.58 -0.50 -23.77
N GLY A 205 -13.99 0.09 -22.74
CA GLY A 205 -14.42 -0.02 -21.35
C GLY A 205 -13.81 -1.19 -20.56
N GLY A 206 -14.01 -1.17 -19.24
CA GLY A 206 -13.60 -2.23 -18.31
C GLY A 206 -12.10 -2.20 -17.94
N VAL A 207 -11.41 -1.09 -18.19
CA VAL A 207 -9.96 -0.98 -17.99
C VAL A 207 -9.60 -1.07 -16.52
N ALA A 208 -10.33 -0.38 -15.64
CA ALA A 208 -10.02 -0.41 -14.22
C ALA A 208 -10.18 -1.83 -13.64
N GLU A 209 -11.23 -2.55 -14.04
CA GLU A 209 -11.46 -3.95 -13.64
C GLU A 209 -10.36 -4.88 -14.19
N ALA A 210 -9.93 -4.68 -15.44
CA ALA A 210 -8.85 -5.46 -16.04
C ALA A 210 -7.51 -5.25 -15.32
N LEU A 211 -7.18 -4.00 -14.98
CA LEU A 211 -6.00 -3.66 -14.19
C LEU A 211 -6.06 -4.27 -12.78
N ALA A 212 -7.22 -4.18 -12.12
CA ALA A 212 -7.40 -4.76 -10.79
C ALA A 212 -7.28 -6.29 -10.80
N ARG A 213 -7.88 -6.98 -11.78
CA ARG A 213 -7.71 -8.44 -11.95
C ARG A 213 -6.25 -8.82 -12.18
N THR A 214 -5.56 -8.11 -13.05
CA THR A 214 -4.12 -8.32 -13.32
C THR A 214 -3.30 -8.16 -12.04
N ALA A 215 -3.56 -7.11 -11.27
CA ALA A 215 -2.89 -6.86 -10.00
C ALA A 215 -3.14 -7.98 -8.99
N THR A 216 -4.37 -8.51 -8.94
CA THR A 216 -4.72 -9.66 -8.08
C THR A 216 -3.94 -10.91 -8.44
N SER A 217 -3.93 -11.33 -9.71
CA SER A 217 -3.16 -12.51 -10.12
C SER A 217 -1.67 -12.37 -9.82
N LEU A 218 -1.07 -11.20 -10.13
CA LEU A 218 0.34 -10.94 -9.83
C LEU A 218 0.66 -10.94 -8.34
N ARG A 219 -0.30 -10.54 -7.51
CA ARG A 219 -0.18 -10.57 -6.06
C ARG A 219 -0.21 -12.00 -5.52
N GLU A 220 -1.17 -12.82 -5.97
CA GLU A 220 -1.29 -14.22 -5.59
C GLU A 220 -0.02 -15.01 -5.92
N ASP A 221 0.48 -14.85 -7.15
CA ASP A 221 1.76 -15.45 -7.59
C ASP A 221 2.93 -14.95 -6.73
N SER A 222 2.99 -13.65 -6.46
CA SER A 222 4.05 -13.07 -5.62
C SER A 222 4.02 -13.59 -4.18
N GLU A 223 2.83 -13.83 -3.62
CA GLU A 223 2.62 -14.34 -2.26
C GLU A 223 3.00 -15.81 -2.13
N LEU A 224 2.72 -16.61 -3.16
CA LEU A 224 3.22 -17.98 -3.24
C LEU A 224 4.75 -18.00 -3.23
N ILE A 225 5.39 -17.20 -4.08
CA ILE A 225 6.86 -17.14 -4.14
C ILE A 225 7.44 -16.64 -2.81
N ASP A 226 6.81 -15.67 -2.15
CA ASP A 226 7.23 -15.18 -0.84
C ASP A 226 7.12 -16.28 0.24
N THR A 227 6.08 -17.12 0.18
CA THR A 227 5.89 -18.26 1.08
C THR A 227 6.96 -19.33 0.85
N LEU A 228 7.25 -19.67 -0.41
CA LEU A 228 8.33 -20.61 -0.75
C LEU A 228 9.69 -20.10 -0.28
N ALA A 229 9.95 -18.80 -0.45
CA ALA A 229 11.19 -18.18 0.01
C ALA A 229 11.31 -18.17 1.54
N ALA A 230 10.22 -17.87 2.25
CA ALA A 230 10.20 -17.90 3.72
C ALA A 230 10.48 -19.31 4.26
N ARG A 231 9.98 -20.36 3.58
CA ARG A 231 10.26 -21.77 3.92
C ARG A 231 11.71 -22.17 3.63
N ALA A 232 12.30 -21.67 2.55
CA ALA A 232 13.68 -22.01 2.15
C ALA A 232 14.75 -21.24 2.96
N LEU A 233 14.43 -20.06 3.49
CA LEU A 233 15.40 -19.20 4.17
C LEU A 233 16.14 -19.86 5.35
N PRO A 234 15.49 -20.60 6.26
CA PRO A 234 16.17 -21.27 7.38
C PRO A 234 17.26 -22.25 6.94
N GLU A 235 17.00 -23.05 5.90
CA GLU A 235 17.94 -24.05 5.37
C GLU A 235 19.13 -23.38 4.67
N ALA A 236 18.88 -22.26 4.00
CA ALA A 236 19.92 -21.49 3.33
C ALA A 236 20.82 -20.71 4.30
N LYS A 237 20.43 -20.50 5.56
CA LYS A 237 21.15 -19.62 6.49
C LYS A 237 22.44 -20.25 7.04
N ALA A 238 23.56 -19.53 6.96
CA ALA A 238 24.81 -19.85 7.64
C ALA A 238 25.26 -18.65 8.48
N ASP A 239 25.09 -18.74 9.80
CA ASP A 239 25.29 -17.64 10.74
C ASP A 239 24.54 -16.36 10.31
N SER A 240 25.27 -15.29 10.00
CA SER A 240 24.72 -14.03 9.48
C SER A 240 24.60 -13.99 7.95
N GLY A 241 25.06 -15.02 7.25
CA GLY A 241 25.09 -15.15 5.79
C GLY A 241 24.14 -16.20 5.22
N LEU A 242 24.28 -16.46 3.92
CA LEU A 242 23.53 -17.50 3.19
C LEU A 242 24.46 -18.47 2.46
N ARG A 243 24.27 -19.78 2.64
CA ARG A 243 25.02 -20.83 1.92
C ARG A 243 24.70 -20.77 0.43
N VAL A 244 25.70 -20.52 -0.39
CA VAL A 244 25.55 -20.43 -1.86
C VAL A 244 25.04 -21.75 -2.44
N GLN A 245 25.52 -22.90 -1.94
CA GLN A 245 25.08 -24.21 -2.42
C GLN A 245 23.57 -24.42 -2.20
N ALA A 246 23.05 -24.06 -1.01
CA ALA A 246 21.63 -24.16 -0.72
C ALA A 246 20.79 -23.17 -1.56
N LEU A 247 21.32 -21.98 -1.84
CA LEU A 247 20.64 -21.04 -2.74
C LEU A 247 20.60 -21.56 -4.18
N ALA A 248 21.69 -22.18 -4.66
CA ALA A 248 21.81 -22.64 -6.04
C ALA A 248 20.80 -23.74 -6.40
N THR A 249 20.23 -24.47 -5.43
CA THR A 249 19.19 -25.48 -5.66
C THR A 249 17.79 -24.87 -5.80
N LEU A 250 17.59 -23.60 -5.42
CA LEU A 250 16.31 -22.92 -5.49
C LEU A 250 16.04 -22.37 -6.89
N ASP A 251 14.78 -22.35 -7.31
CA ASP A 251 14.37 -21.62 -8.51
C ASP A 251 14.70 -20.12 -8.41
N ALA A 252 15.08 -19.51 -9.53
CA ALA A 252 15.56 -18.13 -9.55
C ALA A 252 14.62 -17.10 -8.91
N PRO A 253 13.28 -17.16 -9.06
CA PRO A 253 12.37 -16.26 -8.35
C PRO A 253 12.43 -16.44 -6.82
N VAL A 254 12.45 -17.68 -6.33
CA VAL A 254 12.49 -18.01 -4.90
C VAL A 254 13.84 -17.58 -4.31
N ARG A 255 14.94 -17.94 -4.96
CA ARG A 255 16.30 -17.53 -4.55
C ARG A 255 16.43 -16.01 -4.39
N ARG A 256 15.94 -15.24 -5.36
CA ARG A 256 15.96 -13.76 -5.28
C ARG A 256 15.11 -13.21 -4.13
N ARG A 257 14.00 -13.85 -3.78
CA ARG A 257 13.20 -13.47 -2.59
C ARG A 257 13.93 -13.81 -1.28
N VAL A 258 14.61 -14.96 -1.20
CA VAL A 258 15.48 -15.31 -0.06
C VAL A 258 16.60 -14.29 0.11
N ILE A 259 17.33 -13.99 -0.96
CA ILE A 259 18.40 -12.97 -0.98
C ILE A 259 17.85 -11.62 -0.51
N ARG A 260 16.72 -11.18 -1.08
CA ARG A 260 16.11 -9.90 -0.70
C ARG A 260 15.74 -9.86 0.78
N ALA A 261 15.14 -10.92 1.33
CA ALA A 261 14.78 -11.00 2.74
C ALA A 261 16.02 -10.90 3.64
N TRP A 262 17.09 -11.61 3.29
CA TRP A 262 18.37 -11.55 3.99
C TRP A 262 19.02 -10.16 3.93
N LEU A 263 19.04 -9.51 2.76
CA LEU A 263 19.56 -8.14 2.62
C LEU A 263 18.82 -7.15 3.52
N LEU A 264 17.49 -7.21 3.56
CA LEU A 264 16.68 -6.36 4.44
C LEU A 264 16.95 -6.64 5.92
N ALA A 265 17.05 -7.91 6.31
CA ALA A 265 17.39 -8.30 7.68
C ALA A 265 18.79 -7.80 8.09
N GLY A 266 19.69 -7.66 7.12
CA GLY A 266 21.03 -7.07 7.29
C GLY A 266 21.08 -5.54 7.27
N GLY A 267 19.93 -4.86 7.20
CA GLY A 267 19.84 -3.40 7.25
C GLY A 267 19.85 -2.71 5.88
N ALA A 268 19.72 -3.45 4.79
CA ALA A 268 19.56 -2.84 3.48
C ALA A 268 18.20 -2.14 3.35
N THR A 269 18.15 -1.02 2.62
CA THR A 269 16.94 -0.25 2.34
C THR A 269 16.87 0.08 0.85
N ASN A 270 15.67 0.40 0.35
CA ASN A 270 15.45 0.81 -1.05
C ASN A 270 16.08 -0.11 -2.11
N LEU A 271 16.08 -1.42 -1.86
CA LEU A 271 16.68 -2.42 -2.74
C LEU A 271 16.06 -2.39 -4.13
N THR A 272 16.92 -2.18 -5.14
CA THR A 272 16.54 -2.21 -6.56
C THR A 272 16.62 -3.63 -7.13
N ASP A 273 15.88 -3.91 -8.20
CA ASP A 273 15.97 -5.20 -8.90
C ASP A 273 17.40 -5.46 -9.43
N LYS A 274 18.08 -4.41 -9.90
CA LYS A 274 19.49 -4.49 -10.31
C LYS A 274 20.40 -4.99 -9.20
N GLN A 275 20.24 -4.47 -7.98
CA GLN A 275 21.04 -4.91 -6.83
C GLN A 275 20.75 -6.37 -6.46
N ILE A 276 19.47 -6.76 -6.40
CA ILE A 276 19.08 -8.14 -6.06
C ILE A 276 19.64 -9.12 -7.10
N ARG A 277 19.53 -8.81 -8.40
CA ARG A 277 20.11 -9.64 -9.47
C ARG A 277 21.63 -9.67 -9.44
N GLY A 278 22.28 -8.56 -9.09
CA GLY A 278 23.72 -8.50 -8.88
C GLY A 278 24.16 -9.50 -7.81
N VAL A 279 23.46 -9.56 -6.68
CA VAL A 279 23.76 -10.53 -5.61
C VAL A 279 23.42 -11.96 -6.04
N ASP A 280 22.33 -12.16 -6.79
CA ASP A 280 21.98 -13.47 -7.37
C ASP A 280 23.06 -14.03 -8.31
N ALA A 281 23.73 -13.16 -9.06
CA ALA A 281 24.83 -13.53 -9.94
C ALA A 281 26.05 -14.08 -9.17
N LEU A 282 26.25 -13.66 -7.91
CA LEU A 282 27.31 -14.21 -7.06
C LEU A 282 27.06 -15.68 -6.68
N VAL A 283 25.80 -16.13 -6.75
CA VAL A 283 25.42 -17.53 -6.55
C VAL A 283 25.64 -18.35 -7.82
N THR A 284 25.16 -17.84 -8.96
CA THR A 284 24.98 -18.64 -10.19
C THR A 284 26.09 -18.50 -11.22
N GLY A 285 26.81 -17.38 -11.24
CA GLY A 285 27.79 -17.06 -12.27
C GLY A 285 29.09 -16.52 -11.70
N TRP A 286 29.54 -17.04 -10.55
CA TRP A 286 30.72 -16.52 -9.86
C TRP A 286 32.03 -16.76 -10.63
N HIS A 287 32.76 -15.69 -10.92
CA HIS A 287 34.08 -15.72 -11.56
C HIS A 287 35.06 -14.74 -10.90
N GLY A 288 34.92 -14.52 -9.59
CA GLY A 288 35.75 -13.59 -8.82
C GLY A 288 35.24 -12.14 -8.80
N GLN A 289 33.93 -11.91 -8.94
CA GLN A 289 33.37 -10.57 -8.90
C GLN A 289 33.52 -9.92 -7.50
N GLY A 290 33.60 -8.59 -7.45
CA GLY A 290 33.53 -7.85 -6.19
C GLY A 290 32.13 -7.90 -5.53
N GLY A 291 32.02 -7.34 -4.33
CA GLY A 291 30.74 -7.17 -3.65
C GLY A 291 29.81 -6.19 -4.37
N VAL A 292 28.51 -6.38 -4.18
CA VAL A 292 27.44 -5.53 -4.70
C VAL A 292 27.05 -4.51 -3.64
N ALA A 293 27.16 -3.22 -3.96
CA ALA A 293 26.69 -2.16 -3.09
C ALA A 293 25.16 -2.16 -3.01
N VAL A 294 24.61 -2.22 -1.80
CA VAL A 294 23.18 -2.16 -1.51
C VAL A 294 22.85 -0.88 -0.76
N GLY A 295 21.62 -0.38 -0.91
CA GLY A 295 21.21 0.83 -0.19
C GLY A 295 21.16 0.58 1.32
N SER A 296 21.55 1.57 2.13
CA SER A 296 21.45 1.54 3.60
C SER A 296 21.14 2.93 4.14
N SER A 297 20.52 3.01 5.32
CA SER A 297 20.24 4.27 6.03
C SER A 297 21.41 4.77 6.87
N LEU A 298 22.58 4.14 6.79
CA LEU A 298 23.76 4.47 7.56
C LEU A 298 24.40 5.75 7.01
N PRO A 299 24.60 6.80 7.82
CA PRO A 299 25.38 7.95 7.42
C PRO A 299 26.86 7.52 7.30
N ASP A 300 27.50 7.86 6.18
CA ASP A 300 28.94 7.66 5.92
C ASP A 300 29.45 6.21 5.77
N GLU A 301 28.56 5.22 5.71
CA GLU A 301 28.91 3.82 5.42
C GLU A 301 28.15 3.29 4.21
N ARG A 302 28.82 2.45 3.40
CA ARG A 302 28.19 1.65 2.33
C ARG A 302 28.06 0.22 2.79
N LEU A 303 26.85 -0.33 2.66
CA LEU A 303 26.60 -1.75 2.86
C LEU A 303 26.87 -2.52 1.57
N PHE A 304 27.67 -3.58 1.65
CA PHE A 304 27.99 -4.46 0.53
C PHE A 304 27.52 -5.89 0.82
N ALA A 305 27.08 -6.57 -0.24
CA ALA A 305 26.80 -7.99 -0.23
C ALA A 305 27.76 -8.70 -1.20
N GLY A 306 28.48 -9.70 -0.72
CA GLY A 306 29.44 -10.44 -1.54
C GLY A 306 29.47 -11.91 -1.19
N ARG A 307 30.37 -12.65 -1.84
CA ARG A 307 30.59 -14.07 -1.60
C ARG A 307 31.97 -14.29 -1.00
N ARG A 308 32.05 -15.01 0.11
CA ARG A 308 33.29 -15.48 0.74
C ARG A 308 33.11 -16.92 1.21
N ASP A 309 34.04 -17.79 0.85
CA ASP A 309 34.06 -19.20 1.28
C ASP A 309 32.73 -19.96 1.07
N GLY A 310 32.07 -19.71 -0.07
CA GLY A 310 30.79 -20.36 -0.41
C GLY A 310 29.58 -19.82 0.36
N VAL A 311 29.73 -18.69 1.07
CA VAL A 311 28.66 -18.03 1.81
C VAL A 311 28.49 -16.60 1.27
N LEU A 312 27.25 -16.17 1.07
CA LEU A 312 26.94 -14.76 0.88
C LEU A 312 27.04 -14.04 2.22
N THR A 313 27.83 -12.98 2.26
CA THR A 313 28.13 -12.21 3.48
C THR A 313 27.84 -10.72 3.26
N LEU A 314 27.51 -10.04 4.35
CA LEU A 314 27.37 -8.59 4.39
C LEU A 314 28.55 -7.97 5.13
N TRP A 315 29.05 -6.86 4.62
CA TRP A 315 30.02 -6.02 5.33
C TRP A 315 29.80 -4.56 4.99
N ARG A 316 30.43 -3.69 5.77
CA ARG A 316 30.33 -2.24 5.62
C ARG A 316 31.69 -1.67 5.28
N GLU A 317 31.69 -0.65 4.45
CA GLU A 317 32.89 0.11 4.13
C GLU A 317 32.64 1.60 4.34
N PRO A 318 33.60 2.35 4.92
CA PRO A 318 33.46 3.79 5.08
C PRO A 318 33.43 4.47 3.71
N VAL A 319 32.57 5.49 3.58
CA VAL A 319 32.60 6.38 2.42
C VAL A 319 33.81 7.29 2.58
N GLY A 320 34.83 7.12 1.74
CA GLY A 320 35.99 8.01 1.74
C GLY A 320 35.54 9.47 1.63
N LYS A 321 35.95 10.33 2.58
CA LYS A 321 35.73 11.77 2.47
C LYS A 321 36.34 12.23 1.14
N PRO A 322 35.65 13.09 0.35
CA PRO A 322 36.33 13.75 -0.76
C PRO A 322 37.53 14.49 -0.17
N ILE A 323 38.70 14.24 -0.75
CA ILE A 323 39.92 15.00 -0.45
C ILE A 323 39.55 16.46 -0.77
N ARG A 324 39.60 17.32 0.27
CA ARG A 324 39.32 18.75 0.14
C ARG A 324 40.35 19.44 -0.72
#